data_AF-A0A964ES67-F1
#
_entry.id   AF-A0A964ES67-F1
#
_cell.length_a   1.000
_cell.length_b   1.000
_cell.length_c   1.000
_cell.angle_alpha   90.00
_cell.angle_beta   90.00
_cell.angle_gamma   90.00
#
_symmetry.space_group_name_H-M   'P 1'
#
loop_
_entity.id
_entity.type
_entity.pdbx_description
1 polymer ?
#
loop_
_entity_poly.entity_id
_entity_poly.type
_entity_poly.pdbx_seq_one_letter_code
_entity_poly.pdbx_strand_id
1 'polypeptide(L)'
;MARSAVWCVGLVGLALVVACGGGRKKGGGEGDVQADAADDVRADDGLDAPDGDPWTNEALHALAEAWCPELAAAVCEASAACGCNDVPGFDAAPPADCLRRARAGCETELRAFQAAASAGLLEVAESVPSGCAPALAKVLAVCGVPDETFVVSCLLVRPPGLTSFPGADEPCADSLCAEGLRCGSDDLCAVPGAASDACDGDADCGLGLHCAEGACAADDLTAAGTACTGSGECAGQTDCLASTRRLCRAPVQGGACQGDSECAAGQFCDGGDCQPAPGLDQPCGNGVACQPGLACGFSGKGGGPTEGEGLCRPLPQNGAPCALGEQGPFVCAEGLACLEGTCGPAPGDGQACAVGAIRCAEGLGCHYEGEASVCRPRLDAGGECQLDDSCQSGLFCDFSQLRCEPYYAANAACSAGNECGPQGACVPDADQRFRCVPRPGLGDPCFLPECRDGLLCASPYEAGTCAPKLCARYAF
;
A
#
# COMPACT_ATOMS: atom_id res chain seq x y z
N MET A 1 -2.06 25.52 37.42
CA MET A 1 -2.51 25.40 36.03
C MET A 1 -1.74 24.25 35.43
N ALA A 2 -2.32 23.05 35.57
CA ALA A 2 -1.71 21.78 35.19
C ALA A 2 -1.89 21.55 33.69
N ARG A 3 -0.80 21.33 32.97
CA ARG A 3 -0.81 20.83 31.59
C ARG A 3 -0.59 19.33 31.65
N SER A 4 -1.59 18.59 31.16
CA SER A 4 -1.59 17.14 31.01
C SER A 4 -0.44 16.69 30.11
N ALA A 5 0.34 15.75 30.61
CA ALA A 5 1.20 14.89 29.80
C ALA A 5 0.31 13.80 29.20
N VAL A 6 -0.08 13.98 27.94
CA VAL A 6 -0.71 12.93 27.14
C VAL A 6 0.41 11.99 26.70
N TRP A 7 0.32 10.74 27.17
CA TRP A 7 1.22 9.65 26.83
C TRP A 7 1.02 9.23 25.37
N CYS A 8 2.13 8.96 24.67
CA CYS A 8 2.11 8.20 23.43
C CYS A 8 1.74 6.74 23.75
N VAL A 9 0.45 6.41 23.71
CA VAL A 9 0.00 5.05 23.43
C VAL A 9 -0.12 4.98 21.91
N GLY A 10 1.01 4.66 21.27
CA GLY A 10 1.03 4.44 19.84
C GLY A 10 0.38 3.09 19.51
N LEU A 11 -0.63 3.14 18.65
CA LEU A 11 -1.16 2.06 17.82
C LEU A 11 -0.17 0.89 17.63
N VAL A 12 -0.46 -0.25 18.28
CA VAL A 12 -0.06 -1.57 17.79
C VAL A 12 -1.21 -2.10 16.96
N GLY A 13 -1.49 -1.40 15.85
CA GLY A 13 -2.28 -1.92 14.76
C GLY A 13 -1.34 -2.65 13.81
N LEU A 14 -1.06 -3.93 14.11
CA LEU A 14 -0.55 -4.97 13.21
C LEU A 14 0.31 -4.46 12.02
N ALA A 15 1.40 -3.79 12.35
CA ALA A 15 2.42 -3.30 11.43
C ALA A 15 3.79 -3.67 12.00
N LEU A 16 4.64 -4.24 11.15
CA LEU A 16 6.02 -4.59 11.43
C LEU A 16 6.74 -3.55 12.31
N VAL A 17 7.39 -4.04 13.36
CA VAL A 17 8.27 -3.27 14.23
C VAL A 17 9.49 -2.78 13.41
N VAL A 18 9.48 -1.51 13.01
CA VAL A 18 10.73 -0.78 12.72
C VAL A 18 11.32 -0.37 14.06
N ALA A 19 12.37 -1.07 14.48
CA ALA A 19 13.10 -0.76 15.70
C ALA A 19 13.73 0.65 15.61
N CYS A 20 13.27 1.57 16.46
CA CYS A 20 13.98 2.79 16.80
C CYS A 20 15.25 2.43 17.59
N GLY A 21 16.34 2.13 16.88
CA GLY A 21 17.66 1.88 17.45
C GLY A 21 18.34 3.17 17.92
N GLY A 22 18.25 3.44 19.23
CA GLY A 22 19.00 4.51 19.89
C GLY A 22 20.52 4.22 19.99
N GLY A 23 21.32 5.22 19.59
CA GLY A 23 22.61 5.58 20.20
C GLY A 23 23.73 4.52 20.28
N ARG A 24 24.50 4.33 19.20
CA ARG A 24 25.81 3.68 19.28
C ARG A 24 26.89 4.65 19.79
N LYS A 25 27.42 4.37 20.99
CA LYS A 25 28.71 4.88 21.48
C LYS A 25 29.83 4.44 20.53
N LYS A 26 30.69 5.39 20.12
CA LYS A 26 31.99 5.11 19.48
C LYS A 26 32.93 4.43 20.49
N GLY A 27 33.30 3.18 20.22
CA GLY A 27 34.42 2.50 20.84
C GLY A 27 35.19 1.78 19.73
N GLY A 28 36.41 2.24 19.43
CA GLY A 28 37.27 1.66 18.41
C GLY A 28 37.96 0.38 18.90
N GLY A 29 38.20 -0.52 17.96
CA GLY A 29 39.03 -1.71 18.12
C GLY A 29 39.29 -2.34 16.76
N GLU A 30 40.49 -2.11 16.23
CA GLU A 30 41.08 -2.88 15.13
C GLU A 30 41.30 -4.33 15.58
N GLY A 31 40.87 -5.28 14.77
CA GLY A 31 41.15 -6.70 14.93
C GLY A 31 40.98 -7.42 13.58
N ASP A 32 42.06 -8.04 13.13
CA ASP A 32 42.23 -8.74 11.86
C ASP A 32 41.17 -9.83 11.61
N VAL A 33 40.68 -9.91 10.37
CA VAL A 33 39.77 -10.97 9.91
C VAL A 33 40.58 -12.00 9.12
N GLN A 34 40.64 -13.22 9.66
CA GLN A 34 41.18 -14.40 9.02
C GLN A 34 40.01 -15.17 8.39
N ALA A 35 40.10 -15.38 7.08
CA ALA A 35 39.09 -16.09 6.28
C ALA A 35 39.44 -17.58 6.22
N ASP A 36 38.56 -18.43 6.74
CA ASP A 36 38.58 -19.87 6.50
C ASP A 36 37.16 -20.44 6.39
N ALA A 37 37.02 -21.33 5.40
CA ALA A 37 36.04 -22.40 5.22
C ALA A 37 34.56 -22.04 4.91
N ALA A 38 34.23 -22.17 3.63
CA ALA A 38 32.90 -22.53 3.16
C ALA A 38 32.66 -24.02 3.46
N ASP A 39 31.70 -24.30 4.34
CA ASP A 39 31.16 -25.63 4.60
C ASP A 39 29.64 -25.60 4.38
N ASP A 40 29.12 -26.72 3.88
CA ASP A 40 27.76 -26.96 3.38
C ASP A 40 26.62 -26.32 4.20
N VAL A 41 26.06 -25.21 3.69
CA VAL A 41 24.70 -24.78 4.06
C VAL A 41 23.72 -25.62 3.26
N ARG A 42 23.37 -26.79 3.79
CA ARG A 42 22.07 -27.37 3.47
C ARG A 42 21.03 -26.33 3.88
N ALA A 43 20.15 -25.94 2.95
CA ALA A 43 18.88 -25.33 3.28
C ALA A 43 18.13 -26.34 4.16
N ASP A 44 18.37 -26.25 5.46
CA ASP A 44 17.41 -26.66 6.45
C ASP A 44 16.27 -25.67 6.26
N ASP A 45 15.08 -26.17 5.90
CA ASP A 45 13.94 -25.35 5.49
C ASP A 45 13.36 -24.51 6.65
N GLY A 46 14.14 -24.26 7.71
CA GLY A 46 14.21 -23.02 8.49
C GLY A 46 12.93 -22.55 9.16
N LEU A 47 11.87 -23.34 9.09
CA LEU A 47 10.61 -23.17 9.78
C LEU A 47 10.64 -23.86 11.14
N ASP A 48 11.82 -24.25 11.62
CA ASP A 48 12.05 -24.28 13.05
C ASP A 48 11.80 -22.85 13.53
N ALA A 49 10.62 -22.63 14.10
CA ALA A 49 10.25 -21.38 14.71
C ALA A 49 11.48 -20.92 15.49
N PRO A 50 12.09 -19.76 15.15
CA PRO A 50 13.35 -19.35 15.74
C PRO A 50 13.21 -19.55 17.22
N ASP A 51 14.11 -20.32 17.85
CA ASP A 51 14.08 -20.68 19.27
C ASP A 51 13.73 -19.43 20.05
N GLY A 52 12.43 -19.25 20.28
CA GLY A 52 11.91 -17.94 20.61
C GLY A 52 12.47 -17.60 21.95
N ASP A 53 12.77 -16.32 22.20
CA ASP A 53 13.08 -15.89 23.55
C ASP A 53 12.07 -16.54 24.50
N PRO A 54 12.55 -17.24 25.54
CA PRO A 54 11.66 -18.01 26.40
C PRO A 54 10.59 -17.08 26.96
N TRP A 55 9.36 -17.57 27.02
CA TRP A 55 8.27 -16.80 27.61
C TRP A 55 8.62 -16.42 29.05
N THR A 56 8.74 -15.13 29.32
CA THR A 56 9.03 -14.56 30.65
C THR A 56 7.76 -14.19 31.40
N ASN A 57 6.61 -14.18 30.72
CA ASN A 57 5.31 -13.93 31.30
C ASN A 57 4.46 -15.21 31.21
N GLU A 58 4.24 -15.88 32.34
CA GLU A 58 3.53 -17.16 32.39
C GLU A 58 2.07 -17.06 31.92
N ALA A 59 1.38 -15.95 32.22
CA ALA A 59 -0.01 -15.75 31.81
C ALA A 59 -0.15 -15.62 30.28
N LEU A 60 0.76 -14.87 29.65
CA LEU A 60 0.76 -14.68 28.19
C LEU A 60 1.10 -15.98 27.46
N HIS A 61 2.02 -16.77 28.02
CA HIS A 61 2.31 -18.10 27.50
C HIS A 61 1.10 -19.02 27.58
N ALA A 62 0.43 -19.07 28.74
CA ALA A 62 -0.77 -19.88 28.92
C ALA A 62 -1.90 -19.46 27.96
N LEU A 63 -2.05 -18.16 27.72
CA LEU A 63 -3.03 -17.64 26.76
C LEU A 63 -2.67 -18.04 25.31
N ALA A 64 -1.40 -17.97 24.93
CA ALA A 64 -0.93 -18.39 23.62
C ALA A 64 -1.18 -19.89 23.36
N GLU A 65 -0.89 -20.74 24.35
CA GLU A 65 -1.18 -22.19 24.28
C GLU A 65 -2.67 -22.50 24.10
N ALA A 66 -3.55 -21.67 24.66
CA ALA A 66 -4.99 -21.84 24.53
C ALA A 66 -5.55 -21.26 23.21
N TRP A 67 -5.14 -20.05 22.83
CA TRP A 67 -5.74 -19.33 21.69
C TRP A 67 -5.14 -19.70 20.33
N CYS A 68 -3.82 -19.78 20.24
CA CYS A 68 -3.17 -19.91 18.94
C CYS A 68 -3.53 -21.20 18.18
N PRO A 69 -3.78 -22.36 18.83
CA PRO A 69 -4.30 -23.53 18.14
C PRO A 69 -5.71 -23.32 17.53
N GLU A 70 -6.60 -22.60 18.23
CA GLU A 70 -7.96 -22.33 17.76
C GLU A 70 -7.96 -21.35 16.58
N LEU A 71 -7.21 -20.24 16.70
CA LEU A 71 -7.01 -19.28 15.62
C LEU A 71 -6.45 -19.99 14.38
N ALA A 72 -5.41 -20.81 14.56
CA ALA A 72 -4.79 -21.54 13.47
C ALA A 72 -5.79 -22.45 12.75
N ALA A 73 -6.60 -23.21 13.48
CA ALA A 73 -7.61 -24.08 12.88
C ALA A 73 -8.62 -23.31 12.04
N ALA A 74 -9.16 -22.21 12.56
CA ALA A 74 -10.14 -21.39 11.85
C ALA A 74 -9.55 -20.71 10.61
N VAL A 75 -8.36 -20.13 10.74
CA VAL A 75 -7.65 -19.48 9.60
C VAL A 75 -7.39 -20.49 8.49
N CYS A 76 -6.93 -21.70 8.83
CA CYS A 76 -6.65 -22.73 7.84
C CYS A 76 -7.91 -23.26 7.15
N GLU A 77 -9.00 -23.45 7.89
CA GLU A 77 -10.29 -23.84 7.30
C GLU A 77 -10.82 -22.77 6.33
N ALA A 78 -10.74 -21.49 6.72
CA ALA A 78 -11.23 -20.40 5.88
C ALA A 78 -10.35 -20.14 4.67
N SER A 79 -9.02 -20.25 4.83
CA SER A 79 -8.08 -20.10 3.71
C SER A 79 -8.40 -21.10 2.59
N ALA A 80 -8.75 -22.34 2.95
CA ALA A 80 -9.21 -23.33 1.99
C ALA A 80 -10.49 -22.89 1.25
N ALA A 81 -11.47 -22.34 1.97
CA ALA A 81 -12.71 -21.84 1.37
C ALA A 81 -12.50 -20.59 0.49
N CYS A 82 -11.45 -19.81 0.77
CA CYS A 82 -11.10 -18.58 0.06
C CYS A 82 -10.20 -18.80 -1.17
N GLY A 83 -10.02 -20.05 -1.60
CA GLY A 83 -9.19 -20.38 -2.76
C GLY A 83 -7.69 -20.28 -2.49
N CYS A 84 -7.25 -20.21 -1.22
CA CYS A 84 -5.81 -20.27 -0.93
C CYS A 84 -5.24 -21.65 -1.33
N ASN A 85 -6.08 -22.71 -1.39
CA ASN A 85 -5.73 -24.03 -1.92
C ASN A 85 -5.50 -24.07 -3.45
N ASP A 86 -5.55 -22.93 -4.13
CA ASP A 86 -5.10 -22.81 -5.53
C ASP A 86 -3.77 -22.03 -5.61
N VAL A 87 -3.18 -21.64 -4.48
CA VAL A 87 -1.90 -20.93 -4.39
C VAL A 87 -0.79 -21.97 -4.19
N PRO A 88 0.11 -22.19 -5.15
CA PRO A 88 1.26 -23.07 -4.99
C PRO A 88 2.02 -22.76 -3.68
N GLY A 89 2.25 -23.80 -2.88
CA GLY A 89 2.82 -23.66 -1.53
C GLY A 89 1.78 -23.64 -0.40
N PHE A 90 0.50 -23.38 -0.70
CA PHE A 90 -0.63 -23.65 0.19
C PHE A 90 -1.12 -25.11 0.05
N ASP A 91 -1.17 -25.61 -1.19
CA ASP A 91 -1.88 -26.87 -1.54
C ASP A 91 -1.08 -28.13 -1.16
N ALA A 92 0.18 -27.94 -0.78
CA ALA A 92 1.10 -28.99 -0.37
C ALA A 92 1.35 -29.01 1.15
N ALA A 93 0.95 -27.96 1.87
CA ALA A 93 0.96 -27.99 3.32
C ALA A 93 -0.11 -29.02 3.74
N PRO A 94 0.24 -30.18 4.36
CA PRO A 94 -0.77 -30.91 5.09
C PRO A 94 -1.52 -29.92 5.99
N PRO A 95 -2.80 -30.12 6.33
CA PRO A 95 -3.50 -29.25 7.27
C PRO A 95 -2.65 -28.89 8.51
N ALA A 96 -1.78 -29.81 8.94
CA ALA A 96 -0.75 -29.60 9.97
C ALA A 96 0.25 -28.44 9.74
N ASP A 97 0.68 -28.17 8.50
CA ASP A 97 1.66 -27.12 8.18
C ASP A 97 1.04 -25.72 8.23
N CYS A 98 -0.16 -25.56 7.67
CA CYS A 98 -0.93 -24.33 7.84
C CYS A 98 -1.18 -24.09 9.34
N LEU A 99 -1.63 -25.12 10.06
CA LEU A 99 -1.85 -25.05 11.51
C LEU A 99 -0.59 -24.61 12.26
N ARG A 100 0.57 -25.18 11.93
CA ARG A 100 1.86 -24.82 12.54
C ARG A 100 2.20 -23.35 12.30
N ARG A 101 2.09 -22.87 11.07
CA ARG A 101 2.45 -21.49 10.68
C ARG A 101 1.51 -20.46 11.29
N ALA A 102 0.21 -20.65 11.14
CA ALA A 102 -0.79 -19.75 11.72
C ALA A 102 -0.66 -19.68 13.25
N ARG A 103 -0.34 -20.82 13.90
CA ARG A 103 -0.02 -20.85 15.34
C ARG A 103 1.25 -20.06 15.66
N ALA A 104 2.34 -20.28 14.93
CA ALA A 104 3.61 -19.58 15.17
C ALA A 104 3.48 -18.06 14.96
N GLY A 105 2.74 -17.62 13.94
CA GLY A 105 2.42 -16.21 13.71
C GLY A 105 1.65 -15.61 14.89
N CYS A 106 0.61 -16.30 15.36
CA CYS A 106 -0.13 -15.91 16.58
C CYS A 106 0.76 -15.81 17.81
N GLU A 107 1.64 -16.79 18.04
CA GLU A 107 2.58 -16.78 19.16
C GLU A 107 3.56 -15.60 19.07
N THR A 108 4.05 -15.28 17.87
CA THR A 108 4.96 -14.17 17.62
C THR A 108 4.31 -12.82 17.94
N GLU A 109 3.09 -12.61 17.47
CA GLU A 109 2.30 -11.42 17.79
C GLU A 109 2.05 -11.30 19.29
N LEU A 110 1.70 -12.40 19.97
CA LEU A 110 1.53 -12.38 21.43
C LEU A 110 2.85 -12.10 22.16
N ARG A 111 3.98 -12.65 21.71
CA ARG A 111 5.31 -12.36 22.31
C ARG A 111 5.68 -10.87 22.23
N ALA A 112 5.21 -10.14 21.22
CA ALA A 112 5.46 -8.70 21.13
C ALA A 112 4.94 -7.93 22.36
N PHE A 113 3.94 -8.45 23.07
CA PHE A 113 3.39 -7.86 24.30
C PHE A 113 4.13 -8.27 25.59
N GLN A 114 5.06 -9.22 25.52
CA GLN A 114 5.71 -9.82 26.70
C GLN A 114 6.43 -8.80 27.58
N ALA A 115 7.15 -7.85 26.97
CA ALA A 115 7.86 -6.80 27.69
C ALA A 115 6.90 -5.88 28.46
N ALA A 116 5.81 -5.44 27.81
CA ALA A 116 4.80 -4.59 28.42
C ALA A 116 4.00 -5.32 29.51
N ALA A 117 3.60 -6.57 29.27
CA ALA A 117 2.93 -7.41 30.26
C ALA A 117 3.80 -7.69 31.49
N SER A 118 5.09 -8.00 31.29
CA SER A 118 6.05 -8.22 32.39
C SER A 118 6.32 -6.96 33.21
N ALA A 119 6.24 -5.79 32.56
CA ALA A 119 6.35 -4.49 33.23
C ALA A 119 5.05 -4.07 33.95
N GLY A 120 3.97 -4.87 33.87
CA GLY A 120 2.67 -4.52 34.41
C GLY A 120 1.97 -3.38 33.68
N LEU A 121 2.38 -3.08 32.44
CA LEU A 121 1.75 -2.08 31.57
C LEU A 121 0.57 -2.66 30.79
N LEU A 122 0.45 -3.98 30.74
CA LEU A 122 -0.68 -4.72 30.17
C LEU A 122 -1.11 -5.84 31.12
N GLU A 123 -2.41 -5.98 31.31
CA GLU A 123 -3.08 -7.16 31.84
C GLU A 123 -3.28 -8.18 30.72
N VAL A 124 -3.02 -9.44 31.03
CA VAL A 124 -3.25 -10.58 30.13
C VAL A 124 -4.53 -11.28 30.56
N ALA A 125 -5.40 -11.65 29.62
CA ALA A 125 -6.60 -12.41 29.93
C ALA A 125 -6.25 -13.76 30.57
N GLU A 126 -6.94 -14.14 31.65
CA GLU A 126 -6.70 -15.41 32.35
C GLU A 126 -7.07 -16.65 31.50
N SER A 127 -7.92 -16.46 30.50
CA SER A 127 -8.34 -17.47 29.53
C SER A 127 -8.76 -16.79 28.23
N VAL A 128 -8.84 -17.57 27.14
CA VAL A 128 -9.36 -17.08 25.85
C VAL A 128 -10.81 -16.61 26.02
N PRO A 129 -11.12 -15.34 25.71
CA PRO A 129 -12.50 -14.86 25.73
C PRO A 129 -13.39 -15.71 24.82
N SER A 130 -14.56 -16.13 25.29
CA SER A 130 -15.49 -16.96 24.51
C SER A 130 -16.01 -16.29 23.23
N GLY A 131 -15.89 -14.97 23.12
CA GLY A 131 -16.22 -14.19 21.93
C GLY A 131 -15.18 -14.26 20.80
N CYS A 132 -13.95 -14.73 21.11
CA CYS A 132 -12.85 -14.78 20.14
C CYS A 132 -13.15 -15.63 18.92
N ALA A 133 -13.54 -16.90 19.13
CA ALA A 133 -13.74 -17.84 18.03
C ALA A 133 -14.92 -17.46 17.10
N PRO A 134 -16.12 -17.06 17.62
CA PRO A 134 -17.20 -16.59 16.76
C PRO A 134 -16.87 -15.32 15.96
N ALA A 135 -16.16 -14.36 16.57
CA ALA A 135 -15.75 -13.14 15.89
C ALA A 135 -14.76 -13.43 14.76
N LEU A 136 -13.78 -14.30 15.03
CA LEU A 136 -12.83 -14.77 14.03
C LEU A 136 -13.54 -15.42 12.83
N ALA A 137 -14.47 -16.34 13.10
CA ALA A 137 -15.21 -17.04 12.04
C ALA A 137 -15.96 -16.09 11.11
N LYS A 138 -16.54 -15.00 11.65
CA LYS A 138 -17.27 -14.00 10.86
C LYS A 138 -16.35 -13.23 9.91
N VAL A 139 -15.16 -12.83 10.37
CA VAL A 139 -14.17 -12.13 9.54
C VAL A 139 -13.66 -13.05 8.42
N LEU A 140 -13.36 -14.29 8.78
CA LEU A 140 -12.80 -15.27 7.86
C LEU A 140 -13.80 -15.70 6.78
N ALA A 141 -15.11 -15.68 7.06
CA ALA A 141 -16.15 -16.05 6.09
C ALA A 141 -16.21 -15.15 4.84
N VAL A 142 -15.66 -13.93 4.91
CA VAL A 142 -15.57 -12.99 3.77
C VAL A 142 -14.15 -12.89 3.20
N CYS A 143 -13.31 -13.88 3.49
CA CYS A 143 -11.89 -13.85 3.13
C CYS A 143 -11.16 -12.61 3.66
N GLY A 144 -11.66 -12.10 4.79
CA GLY A 144 -11.14 -10.93 5.47
C GLY A 144 -10.05 -11.31 6.45
N VAL A 145 -9.25 -10.31 6.81
CA VAL A 145 -8.23 -10.42 7.86
C VAL A 145 -8.76 -9.71 9.10
N PRO A 146 -8.58 -10.28 10.31
CA PRO A 146 -8.93 -9.64 11.58
C PRO A 146 -8.55 -8.16 11.60
N ASP A 147 -9.53 -7.34 11.92
CA ASP A 147 -9.42 -5.89 12.07
C ASP A 147 -9.73 -5.48 13.51
N GLU A 148 -9.99 -4.20 13.72
CA GLU A 148 -10.20 -3.59 15.03
C GLU A 148 -11.43 -4.16 15.77
N THR A 149 -12.48 -4.62 15.07
CA THR A 149 -13.62 -5.28 15.74
C THR A 149 -13.33 -6.64 16.30
N PHE A 150 -12.36 -7.32 15.68
CA PHE A 150 -11.90 -8.57 16.20
C PHE A 150 -11.21 -8.35 17.55
N VAL A 151 -10.44 -7.26 17.72
CA VAL A 151 -9.72 -6.93 18.96
C VAL A 151 -10.67 -6.74 20.15
N VAL A 152 -11.82 -6.09 19.93
CA VAL A 152 -12.82 -5.88 20.99
C VAL A 152 -13.49 -7.18 21.42
N SER A 153 -13.88 -8.03 20.45
CA SER A 153 -14.55 -9.31 20.73
C SER A 153 -13.56 -10.37 21.23
N CYS A 154 -12.27 -10.13 21.03
CA CYS A 154 -11.17 -11.01 21.39
C CYS A 154 -10.04 -10.26 22.10
N LEU A 155 -10.35 -9.71 23.28
CA LEU A 155 -9.39 -8.96 24.06
C LEU A 155 -8.41 -9.88 24.83
N LEU A 156 -7.32 -10.25 24.18
CA LEU A 156 -6.28 -11.12 24.74
C LEU A 156 -5.37 -10.39 25.73
N VAL A 157 -5.06 -9.12 25.44
CA VAL A 157 -4.25 -8.23 26.28
C VAL A 157 -4.91 -6.86 26.38
N ARG A 158 -4.78 -6.18 27.53
CA ARG A 158 -5.42 -4.88 27.77
C ARG A 158 -4.62 -3.99 28.73
N PRO A 159 -4.79 -2.66 28.70
CA PRO A 159 -4.26 -1.80 29.75
C PRO A 159 -4.80 -2.15 31.16
N PRO A 160 -4.00 -2.04 32.23
CA PRO A 160 -4.44 -2.31 33.58
C PRO A 160 -5.61 -1.43 34.03
N GLY A 161 -6.56 -2.03 34.73
CA GLY A 161 -7.75 -1.32 35.23
C GLY A 161 -8.80 -1.00 34.17
N LEU A 162 -8.61 -1.43 32.91
CA LEU A 162 -9.64 -1.35 31.89
C LEU A 162 -10.72 -2.42 32.17
N THR A 163 -11.81 -2.00 32.81
CA THR A 163 -12.89 -2.89 33.26
C THR A 163 -14.05 -2.97 32.28
N SER A 164 -14.22 -1.97 31.43
CA SER A 164 -15.19 -1.93 30.34
C SER A 164 -14.65 -1.07 29.21
N PHE A 165 -15.02 -1.42 27.99
CA PHE A 165 -14.93 -0.48 26.89
C PHE A 165 -16.16 0.44 26.87
N PRO A 166 -16.08 1.58 26.19
CA PRO A 166 -17.22 2.48 26.06
C PRO A 166 -18.42 1.75 25.44
N GLY A 167 -19.57 1.89 26.09
CA GLY A 167 -20.85 1.31 25.67
C GLY A 167 -21.51 2.10 24.54
N ALA A 168 -22.70 1.68 24.12
CA ALA A 168 -23.44 2.37 23.07
C ALA A 168 -23.63 3.86 23.41
N ASP A 169 -23.41 4.73 22.43
CA ASP A 169 -23.47 6.19 22.54
C ASP A 169 -22.40 6.81 23.46
N GLU A 170 -21.41 6.04 23.92
CA GLU A 170 -20.26 6.55 24.67
C GLU A 170 -19.10 6.85 23.72
N PRO A 171 -18.28 7.86 24.03
CA PRO A 171 -17.15 8.22 23.19
C PRO A 171 -16.08 7.12 23.18
N CYS A 172 -15.63 6.74 21.99
CA CYS A 172 -14.47 5.87 21.80
C CYS A 172 -13.18 6.69 21.73
N ALA A 173 -12.20 6.33 22.55
CA ALA A 173 -10.81 6.78 22.37
C ALA A 173 -10.03 5.66 21.69
N ASP A 174 -9.25 6.01 20.66
CA ASP A 174 -8.38 5.07 19.94
C ASP A 174 -9.13 3.86 19.33
N SER A 175 -10.35 4.10 18.82
CA SER A 175 -11.17 3.13 18.07
C SER A 175 -11.74 1.92 18.84
N LEU A 176 -11.66 1.91 20.18
CA LEU A 176 -12.12 0.75 20.98
C LEU A 176 -13.52 0.99 21.59
N CYS A 177 -14.40 0.01 21.42
CA CYS A 177 -15.79 0.02 21.90
C CYS A 177 -16.16 -1.28 22.60
N ALA A 178 -17.32 -1.34 23.25
CA ALA A 178 -17.84 -2.60 23.82
C ALA A 178 -18.18 -3.62 22.72
N GLU A 179 -18.29 -4.89 23.12
CA GLU A 179 -18.54 -6.00 22.19
C GLU A 179 -19.77 -5.76 21.28
N GLY A 180 -19.59 -6.04 20.00
CA GLY A 180 -20.62 -5.80 18.98
C GLY A 180 -20.76 -4.35 18.53
N LEU A 181 -19.98 -3.44 19.11
CA LEU A 181 -19.93 -2.04 18.72
C LEU A 181 -18.61 -1.72 18.00
N ARG A 182 -18.65 -0.74 17.09
CA ARG A 182 -17.49 -0.08 16.50
C ARG A 182 -17.48 1.38 16.91
N CYS A 183 -16.30 1.96 16.88
CA CYS A 183 -16.17 3.41 16.90
C CYS A 183 -16.69 3.92 15.57
N GLY A 184 -17.92 4.45 15.58
CA GLY A 184 -18.56 5.01 14.40
C GLY A 184 -17.88 6.30 13.97
N SER A 185 -18.30 6.82 12.83
CA SER A 185 -17.82 8.09 12.30
C SER A 185 -18.19 9.31 13.19
N ASP A 186 -19.07 9.13 14.18
CA ASP A 186 -19.43 10.13 15.19
C ASP A 186 -18.55 10.09 16.45
N ASP A 187 -17.47 9.30 16.44
CA ASP A 187 -16.62 9.00 17.60
C ASP A 187 -17.39 8.41 18.79
N LEU A 188 -18.59 7.86 18.54
CA LEU A 188 -19.37 7.13 19.51
C LEU A 188 -19.36 5.65 19.18
N CYS A 189 -19.46 4.83 20.22
CA CYS A 189 -19.62 3.42 20.03
C CYS A 189 -21.05 3.10 19.57
N ALA A 190 -21.16 2.47 18.41
CA ALA A 190 -22.44 2.11 17.80
C ALA A 190 -22.40 0.71 17.19
N VAL A 191 -23.57 0.10 16.99
CA VAL A 191 -23.68 -1.18 16.29
C VAL A 191 -23.40 -0.95 14.81
N PRO A 192 -22.46 -1.69 14.18
CA PRO A 192 -22.22 -1.54 12.75
C PRO A 192 -23.46 -1.90 11.92
N GLY A 193 -23.80 -1.05 10.95
CA GLY A 193 -24.91 -1.20 10.03
C GLY A 193 -24.79 -2.41 9.10
N ALA A 194 -25.92 -3.04 8.83
CA ALA A 194 -26.07 -4.09 7.82
C ALA A 194 -26.18 -3.49 6.41
N ALA A 195 -26.20 -4.35 5.38
CA ALA A 195 -26.35 -3.88 4.01
C ALA A 195 -27.61 -3.02 3.85
N SER A 196 -27.46 -1.86 3.21
CA SER A 196 -28.44 -0.79 3.04
C SER A 196 -28.75 0.06 4.29
N ASP A 197 -28.16 -0.23 5.45
CA ASP A 197 -28.24 0.67 6.61
C ASP A 197 -27.44 1.94 6.36
N ALA A 198 -27.89 3.06 6.95
CA ALA A 198 -27.23 4.34 6.80
C ALA A 198 -25.84 4.33 7.44
N CYS A 199 -24.89 4.99 6.80
CA CYS A 199 -23.53 5.15 7.27
C CYS A 199 -22.96 6.50 6.86
N ASP A 200 -22.06 7.04 7.68
CA ASP A 200 -21.27 8.23 7.41
C ASP A 200 -19.82 7.84 7.03
N GLY A 201 -19.38 6.61 7.33
CA GLY A 201 -18.11 6.05 6.87
C GLY A 201 -18.00 4.53 6.98
N ASP A 202 -16.91 3.96 6.45
CA ASP A 202 -16.63 2.51 6.48
C ASP A 202 -16.61 1.91 7.89
N ALA A 203 -16.36 2.73 8.90
CA ALA A 203 -16.36 2.33 10.30
C ALA A 203 -17.77 2.02 10.82
N ASP A 204 -18.80 2.65 10.24
CA ASP A 204 -20.19 2.41 10.60
C ASP A 204 -20.73 1.11 10.00
N CYS A 205 -20.03 0.52 9.03
CA CYS A 205 -20.51 -0.64 8.31
C CYS A 205 -20.05 -1.96 8.92
N GLY A 206 -20.95 -2.94 8.83
CA GLY A 206 -20.68 -4.32 9.22
C GLY A 206 -19.53 -4.93 8.42
N LEU A 207 -18.93 -5.98 8.99
CA LEU A 207 -17.84 -6.73 8.35
C LEU A 207 -18.19 -7.16 6.92
N GLY A 208 -17.24 -6.97 6.00
CA GLY A 208 -17.41 -7.28 4.57
C GLY A 208 -18.29 -6.29 3.80
N LEU A 209 -18.69 -5.20 4.45
CA LEU A 209 -19.39 -4.08 3.84
C LEU A 209 -18.52 -2.84 3.93
N HIS A 210 -18.69 -1.94 2.98
CA HIS A 210 -18.12 -0.60 3.01
C HIS A 210 -19.26 0.41 2.89
N CYS A 211 -19.05 1.63 3.34
CA CYS A 211 -20.04 2.68 3.18
C CYS A 211 -19.99 3.18 1.73
N ALA A 212 -21.02 2.90 0.95
CA ALA A 212 -21.17 3.34 -0.43
C ALA A 212 -22.43 4.18 -0.55
N GLU A 213 -22.28 5.44 -0.96
CA GLU A 213 -23.42 6.35 -1.17
C GLU A 213 -24.29 6.52 0.09
N GLY A 214 -23.67 6.54 1.28
CA GLY A 214 -24.35 6.72 2.58
C GLY A 214 -25.11 5.49 3.06
N ALA A 215 -24.93 4.35 2.39
CA ALA A 215 -25.48 3.07 2.80
C ALA A 215 -24.39 2.00 2.81
N CYS A 216 -24.44 1.09 3.77
CA CYS A 216 -23.49 -0.01 3.79
C CYS A 216 -23.76 -0.97 2.62
N ALA A 217 -22.76 -1.30 1.83
CA ALA A 217 -22.88 -2.18 0.67
C ALA A 217 -21.76 -3.23 0.66
N ALA A 218 -22.04 -4.41 0.08
CA ALA A 218 -21.02 -5.43 -0.11
C ALA A 218 -20.07 -5.06 -1.26
N ASP A 219 -18.84 -5.58 -1.22
CA ASP A 219 -17.89 -5.46 -2.34
C ASP A 219 -18.43 -6.22 -3.57
N ASP A 220 -18.88 -5.52 -4.61
CA ASP A 220 -19.21 -6.12 -5.91
C ASP A 220 -17.92 -6.33 -6.72
N LEU A 221 -17.30 -7.50 -6.57
CA LEU A 221 -16.04 -7.86 -7.23
C LEU A 221 -16.20 -8.29 -8.71
N THR A 222 -17.27 -7.89 -9.39
CA THR A 222 -17.38 -7.99 -10.86
C THR A 222 -17.97 -6.74 -11.55
N ALA A 223 -18.27 -5.69 -10.78
CA ALA A 223 -18.75 -4.39 -11.22
C ALA A 223 -18.05 -3.29 -10.38
N ALA A 224 -18.56 -2.06 -10.35
CA ALA A 224 -18.04 -1.04 -9.44
C ALA A 224 -17.93 -1.61 -7.99
N GLY A 225 -16.73 -1.65 -7.42
CA GLY A 225 -16.41 -2.33 -6.16
C GLY A 225 -15.26 -3.35 -6.28
N THR A 226 -14.80 -3.70 -7.49
CA THR A 226 -13.63 -4.59 -7.70
C THR A 226 -12.31 -3.98 -7.28
N ALA A 227 -11.42 -4.73 -6.63
CA ALA A 227 -10.05 -4.27 -6.45
C ALA A 227 -9.35 -4.00 -7.81
N CYS A 228 -8.53 -2.94 -7.87
CA CYS A 228 -7.89 -2.44 -9.07
C CYS A 228 -6.51 -1.85 -8.72
N THR A 229 -5.61 -1.72 -9.69
CA THR A 229 -4.27 -1.14 -9.47
C THR A 229 -3.92 0.02 -10.39
N GLY A 230 -4.68 0.24 -11.46
CA GLY A 230 -4.56 1.38 -12.36
C GLY A 230 -5.86 1.68 -13.12
N SER A 231 -5.99 2.89 -13.66
CA SER A 231 -7.24 3.42 -14.24
C SER A 231 -7.79 2.64 -15.44
N GLY A 232 -6.97 1.79 -16.08
CA GLY A 232 -7.38 0.96 -17.22
C GLY A 232 -8.03 -0.38 -16.87
N GLU A 233 -8.07 -0.76 -15.58
CA GLU A 233 -8.52 -2.09 -15.12
C GLU A 233 -10.03 -2.14 -14.81
N CYS A 234 -10.70 -0.99 -14.88
CA CYS A 234 -12.11 -0.84 -14.55
C CYS A 234 -12.98 -0.78 -15.82
N ALA A 235 -14.08 -1.52 -15.85
CA ALA A 235 -14.99 -1.58 -17.00
C ALA A 235 -16.11 -0.52 -16.90
N GLY A 236 -16.50 0.08 -18.03
CA GLY A 236 -17.61 1.03 -18.08
C GLY A 236 -17.21 2.47 -17.71
N GLN A 237 -17.92 3.11 -16.79
CA GLN A 237 -17.63 4.47 -16.27
C GLN A 237 -16.95 4.44 -14.89
N THR A 238 -16.24 3.36 -14.57
CA THR A 238 -15.56 3.19 -13.29
C THR A 238 -14.07 3.45 -13.46
N ASP A 239 -13.42 3.99 -12.45
CA ASP A 239 -11.98 4.29 -12.46
C ASP A 239 -11.33 3.71 -11.21
N CYS A 240 -10.03 3.44 -11.28
CA CYS A 240 -9.29 2.86 -10.18
C CYS A 240 -8.82 3.96 -9.23
N LEU A 241 -9.67 4.27 -8.25
CA LEU A 241 -9.48 5.39 -7.34
C LEU A 241 -8.34 5.04 -6.36
N ALA A 242 -7.41 5.98 -6.13
CA ALA A 242 -6.20 5.78 -5.32
C ALA A 242 -6.50 5.80 -3.80
N SER A 243 -7.47 5.01 -3.36
CA SER A 243 -7.74 4.77 -1.94
C SER A 243 -6.92 3.60 -1.41
N THR A 244 -6.80 3.48 -0.09
CA THR A 244 -6.06 2.40 0.62
C THR A 244 -6.57 0.98 0.32
N ARG A 245 -7.71 0.86 -0.38
CA ARG A 245 -8.31 -0.40 -0.81
C ARG A 245 -8.33 -0.59 -2.33
N ARG A 246 -7.92 0.44 -3.10
CA ARG A 246 -7.94 0.56 -4.57
C ARG A 246 -9.05 -0.26 -5.22
N LEU A 247 -10.26 0.29 -5.26
CA LEU A 247 -11.43 -0.35 -5.87
C LEU A 247 -11.87 0.42 -7.12
N CYS A 248 -12.23 -0.27 -8.20
CA CYS A 248 -12.91 0.25 -9.37
C CYS A 248 -14.24 0.80 -8.93
N ARG A 249 -14.35 2.11 -8.74
CA ARG A 249 -15.63 2.72 -8.36
C ARG A 249 -16.06 3.66 -9.47
N ALA A 250 -17.37 3.81 -9.62
CA ALA A 250 -17.90 4.91 -10.38
C ALA A 250 -17.49 6.17 -9.61
N PRO A 251 -16.74 7.09 -10.22
CA PRO A 251 -16.35 8.30 -9.55
C PRO A 251 -17.57 9.07 -9.02
N VAL A 252 -17.54 9.54 -7.76
CA VAL A 252 -18.74 10.14 -7.14
C VAL A 252 -18.98 11.54 -7.69
N GLN A 253 -20.23 11.85 -8.07
CA GLN A 253 -20.64 13.21 -8.44
C GLN A 253 -21.28 13.93 -7.24
N GLY A 254 -20.63 14.96 -6.70
CA GLY A 254 -21.22 15.76 -5.62
C GLY A 254 -21.26 15.08 -4.24
N GLY A 255 -20.66 13.90 -4.09
CA GLY A 255 -20.75 13.04 -2.89
C GLY A 255 -19.47 13.01 -2.07
N ALA A 256 -19.50 12.38 -0.90
CA ALA A 256 -18.37 12.34 0.03
C ALA A 256 -17.11 11.70 -0.57
N CYS A 257 -15.94 12.16 -0.15
CA CYS A 257 -14.64 11.71 -0.62
C CYS A 257 -13.55 11.88 0.44
N GLN A 258 -12.46 11.13 0.30
CA GLN A 258 -11.23 11.29 1.09
C GLN A 258 -10.04 11.82 0.28
N GLY A 259 -10.16 11.86 -1.05
CA GLY A 259 -9.15 12.41 -1.94
C GLY A 259 -9.64 12.62 -3.37
N ASP A 260 -8.93 13.44 -4.14
CA ASP A 260 -9.35 13.86 -5.49
C ASP A 260 -9.56 12.68 -6.44
N SER A 261 -8.78 11.62 -6.29
CA SER A 261 -8.92 10.40 -7.08
C SER A 261 -10.25 9.68 -6.88
N GLU A 262 -11.05 10.05 -5.88
CA GLU A 262 -12.35 9.42 -5.62
C GLU A 262 -13.51 10.11 -6.37
N CYS A 263 -13.28 11.32 -6.87
CA CYS A 263 -14.32 12.17 -7.45
C CYS A 263 -14.46 11.98 -8.96
N ALA A 264 -15.67 12.24 -9.47
CA ALA A 264 -15.94 12.23 -10.91
C ALA A 264 -15.03 13.13 -11.72
N ALA A 265 -14.76 12.72 -12.96
CA ALA A 265 -14.02 13.54 -13.90
C ALA A 265 -14.59 14.97 -13.92
N GLY A 266 -13.75 15.96 -13.62
CA GLY A 266 -14.18 17.35 -13.44
C GLY A 266 -14.73 17.70 -12.06
N GLN A 267 -14.40 16.90 -11.05
CA GLN A 267 -14.65 17.13 -9.62
C GLN A 267 -13.40 16.83 -8.80
N PHE A 268 -13.36 17.33 -7.58
CA PHE A 268 -12.24 17.16 -6.66
C PHE A 268 -12.75 17.18 -5.22
N CYS A 269 -11.94 16.69 -4.30
CA CYS A 269 -12.38 16.51 -2.93
C CYS A 269 -12.15 17.76 -2.08
N ASP A 270 -13.16 18.60 -1.88
CA ASP A 270 -13.07 19.79 -1.02
C ASP A 270 -13.90 19.61 0.24
N GLY A 271 -13.26 19.73 1.40
CA GLY A 271 -13.95 19.62 2.67
C GLY A 271 -14.63 18.26 2.92
N GLY A 272 -14.16 17.20 2.25
CA GLY A 272 -14.72 15.85 2.36
C GLY A 272 -15.86 15.56 1.38
N ASP A 273 -16.18 16.49 0.48
CA ASP A 273 -17.18 16.32 -0.57
C ASP A 273 -16.58 16.58 -1.96
N CYS A 274 -16.96 15.77 -2.94
CA CYS A 274 -16.62 15.96 -4.33
C CYS A 274 -17.33 17.22 -4.84
N GLN A 275 -16.60 18.32 -4.89
CA GLN A 275 -17.11 19.56 -5.47
C GLN A 275 -16.83 19.56 -6.97
N PRO A 276 -17.72 20.17 -7.78
CA PRO A 276 -17.39 20.51 -9.14
C PRO A 276 -16.05 21.23 -9.17
N ALA A 277 -15.11 20.71 -9.97
CA ALA A 277 -13.81 21.32 -10.08
C ALA A 277 -13.98 22.78 -10.55
N PRO A 278 -13.16 23.72 -10.09
CA PRO A 278 -13.45 25.12 -10.33
C PRO A 278 -13.33 25.44 -11.83
N GLY A 279 -14.26 26.28 -12.28
CA GLY A 279 -14.32 26.73 -13.67
C GLY A 279 -13.28 27.79 -13.98
N LEU A 280 -13.34 28.30 -15.21
CA LEU A 280 -12.45 29.37 -15.66
C LEU A 280 -12.45 30.56 -14.68
N ASP A 281 -11.25 30.98 -14.30
CA ASP A 281 -10.94 32.14 -13.44
C ASP A 281 -11.37 32.00 -11.97
N GLN A 282 -11.72 30.78 -11.55
CA GLN A 282 -11.99 30.45 -10.16
C GLN A 282 -10.75 29.88 -9.47
N PRO A 283 -10.61 30.00 -8.14
CA PRO A 283 -9.49 29.40 -7.40
C PRO A 283 -9.42 27.89 -7.62
N CYS A 284 -8.23 27.32 -7.77
CA CYS A 284 -8.06 25.88 -7.96
C CYS A 284 -8.50 25.08 -6.75
N GLY A 285 -9.12 23.93 -7.01
CA GLY A 285 -9.46 22.97 -5.98
C GLY A 285 -8.21 22.30 -5.44
N ASN A 286 -8.01 22.30 -4.11
CA ASN A 286 -6.81 21.74 -3.47
C ASN A 286 -5.47 22.21 -4.08
N GLY A 287 -5.46 23.36 -4.75
CA GLY A 287 -4.29 23.88 -5.44
C GLY A 287 -3.89 23.16 -6.73
N VAL A 288 -4.66 22.16 -7.22
CA VAL A 288 -4.34 21.42 -8.47
C VAL A 288 -5.54 21.11 -9.35
N ALA A 289 -6.74 20.99 -8.78
CA ALA A 289 -7.93 20.52 -9.50
C ALA A 289 -8.69 21.65 -10.21
N CYS A 290 -9.15 21.36 -11.44
CA CYS A 290 -9.92 22.26 -12.30
C CYS A 290 -10.87 21.48 -13.22
N GLN A 291 -11.89 22.14 -13.80
CA GLN A 291 -12.75 21.47 -14.80
C GLN A 291 -11.94 20.87 -15.97
N PRO A 292 -12.44 19.81 -16.65
CA PRO A 292 -11.72 19.17 -17.74
C PRO A 292 -11.32 20.17 -18.83
N GLY A 293 -10.07 20.08 -19.28
CA GLY A 293 -9.47 21.02 -20.24
C GLY A 293 -8.91 22.31 -19.62
N LEU A 294 -9.04 22.49 -18.31
CA LEU A 294 -8.37 23.53 -17.53
C LEU A 294 -7.24 22.91 -16.69
N ALA A 295 -6.36 23.75 -16.17
CA ALA A 295 -5.32 23.35 -15.21
C ALA A 295 -5.05 24.49 -14.22
N CYS A 296 -4.45 24.15 -13.07
CA CYS A 296 -4.22 25.14 -12.02
C CYS A 296 -3.03 26.05 -12.35
N GLY A 297 -3.29 27.35 -12.52
CA GLY A 297 -2.24 28.32 -12.79
C GLY A 297 -1.19 28.36 -11.69
N PHE A 298 0.07 28.14 -12.04
CA PHE A 298 1.19 28.17 -11.10
C PHE A 298 2.17 29.26 -11.51
N SER A 299 2.58 30.11 -10.57
CA SER A 299 3.67 31.05 -10.82
C SER A 299 4.99 30.32 -10.57
N GLY A 300 5.76 30.12 -11.64
CA GLY A 300 7.09 29.49 -11.57
C GLY A 300 8.05 30.23 -10.62
N LYS A 301 9.21 29.62 -10.34
CA LYS A 301 10.23 30.19 -9.45
C LYS A 301 10.68 31.58 -9.94
N GLY A 302 10.27 32.63 -9.22
CA GLY A 302 10.96 33.93 -9.23
C GLY A 302 10.20 35.12 -9.81
N GLY A 303 8.98 34.94 -10.31
CA GLY A 303 8.06 36.04 -10.59
C GLY A 303 7.24 36.34 -9.33
N GLY A 304 7.03 37.61 -8.99
CA GLY A 304 5.98 37.96 -8.01
C GLY A 304 4.60 37.43 -8.45
N PRO A 305 3.57 37.51 -7.60
CA PRO A 305 2.25 36.96 -7.88
C PRO A 305 1.76 37.44 -9.26
N THR A 306 1.65 36.50 -10.20
CA THR A 306 1.13 36.77 -11.55
C THR A 306 -0.40 36.77 -11.50
N GLU A 307 -1.04 37.61 -12.32
CA GLU A 307 -2.50 37.57 -12.47
C GLU A 307 -2.95 36.16 -12.88
N GLY A 308 -3.65 35.45 -11.98
CA GLY A 308 -4.16 34.10 -12.23
C GLY A 308 -3.41 32.95 -11.55
N GLU A 309 -2.42 33.22 -10.70
CA GLU A 309 -1.86 32.19 -9.81
C GLU A 309 -2.94 31.60 -8.90
N GLY A 310 -2.95 30.27 -8.79
CA GLY A 310 -3.94 29.54 -8.01
C GLY A 310 -5.35 29.63 -8.57
N LEU A 311 -5.53 30.04 -9.84
CA LEU A 311 -6.81 30.02 -10.53
C LEU A 311 -6.82 28.98 -11.66
N CYS A 312 -7.98 28.38 -11.90
CA CYS A 312 -8.23 27.49 -13.03
C CYS A 312 -8.26 28.29 -14.33
N ARG A 313 -7.37 27.90 -15.25
CA ARG A 313 -7.20 28.54 -16.56
C ARG A 313 -7.18 27.46 -17.64
N PRO A 314 -7.41 27.80 -18.91
CA PRO A 314 -7.23 26.84 -20.00
C PRO A 314 -5.81 26.29 -19.95
N LEU A 315 -5.63 25.03 -20.35
CA LEU A 315 -4.30 24.41 -20.44
C LEU A 315 -3.32 25.39 -21.11
N PRO A 316 -2.19 25.72 -20.46
CA PRO A 316 -1.39 26.84 -20.90
C PRO A 316 -0.86 26.61 -22.32
N GLN A 317 -1.08 27.63 -23.16
CA GLN A 317 -0.62 27.65 -24.54
C GLN A 317 0.88 27.99 -24.59
N ASN A 318 1.47 27.89 -25.77
CA ASN A 318 2.87 28.23 -25.99
C ASN A 318 3.21 29.65 -25.49
N GLY A 319 4.24 29.78 -24.66
CA GLY A 319 4.70 31.01 -24.03
C GLY A 319 4.04 31.35 -22.69
N ALA A 320 3.03 30.61 -22.24
CA ALA A 320 2.36 30.81 -20.94
C ALA A 320 3.04 30.01 -19.82
N PRO A 321 2.96 30.44 -18.54
CA PRO A 321 3.47 29.65 -17.42
C PRO A 321 2.86 28.25 -17.35
N CYS A 322 3.63 27.25 -16.91
CA CYS A 322 3.10 25.90 -16.71
C CYS A 322 2.02 25.88 -15.62
N ALA A 323 1.08 24.96 -15.76
CA ALA A 323 0.07 24.70 -14.75
C ALA A 323 0.39 23.43 -13.98
N LEU A 324 -0.23 23.24 -12.81
CA LEU A 324 -0.20 21.97 -12.09
C LEU A 324 -1.34 21.09 -12.59
N GLY A 325 -1.02 19.81 -12.86
CA GLY A 325 -2.01 18.77 -13.10
C GLY A 325 -2.39 18.03 -11.81
N GLU A 326 -3.49 17.29 -11.83
CA GLU A 326 -4.08 16.63 -10.67
C GLU A 326 -3.14 15.64 -9.95
N GLN A 327 -2.19 15.02 -10.67
CA GLN A 327 -1.26 14.02 -10.10
C GLN A 327 0.15 14.56 -9.86
N GLY A 328 0.36 15.87 -9.93
CA GLY A 328 1.61 16.46 -9.47
C GLY A 328 2.83 16.50 -10.42
N PRO A 329 2.76 16.19 -11.74
CA PRO A 329 3.63 16.87 -12.69
C PRO A 329 2.98 18.14 -13.24
N PHE A 330 3.83 19.07 -13.71
CA PHE A 330 3.39 20.22 -14.48
C PHE A 330 2.74 19.78 -15.81
N VAL A 331 1.70 20.52 -16.24
CA VAL A 331 0.93 20.26 -17.46
C VAL A 331 0.86 21.48 -18.36
N CYS A 332 0.76 21.22 -19.66
CA CYS A 332 0.60 22.18 -20.74
C CYS A 332 -0.49 21.70 -21.71
N ALA A 333 -0.90 22.55 -22.66
CA ALA A 333 -1.77 22.08 -23.75
C ALA A 333 -1.12 20.94 -24.57
N GLU A 334 -1.95 20.16 -25.25
CA GLU A 334 -1.53 18.99 -26.03
C GLU A 334 -0.33 19.31 -26.95
N GLY A 335 0.68 18.44 -26.94
CA GLY A 335 1.91 18.60 -27.73
C GLY A 335 2.92 19.62 -27.17
N LEU A 336 2.62 20.28 -26.06
CA LEU A 336 3.54 21.19 -25.37
C LEU A 336 4.14 20.54 -24.12
N ALA A 337 5.28 21.06 -23.68
CA ALA A 337 6.02 20.59 -22.53
C ALA A 337 6.35 21.74 -21.57
N CYS A 338 6.51 21.43 -20.28
CA CYS A 338 6.83 22.44 -19.27
C CYS A 338 8.35 22.72 -19.21
N LEU A 339 8.77 23.83 -19.83
CA LEU A 339 10.15 24.29 -19.94
C LEU A 339 10.44 25.42 -18.95
N GLU A 340 11.23 25.14 -17.91
CA GLU A 340 11.62 26.15 -16.91
C GLU A 340 10.41 26.90 -16.31
N GLY A 341 9.26 26.21 -16.18
CA GLY A 341 8.02 26.81 -15.70
C GLY A 341 7.22 27.58 -16.75
N THR A 342 7.56 27.50 -18.04
CA THR A 342 6.79 28.03 -19.18
C THR A 342 6.47 26.92 -20.18
N CYS A 343 5.22 26.83 -20.64
CA CYS A 343 4.80 25.92 -21.69
C CYS A 343 5.39 26.34 -23.03
N GLY A 344 6.00 25.40 -23.72
CA GLY A 344 6.54 25.58 -25.06
C GLY A 344 6.47 24.30 -25.87
N PRO A 345 6.89 24.31 -27.15
CA PRO A 345 7.07 23.09 -27.91
C PRO A 345 7.94 22.10 -27.12
N ALA A 346 7.64 20.80 -27.24
CA ALA A 346 8.47 19.77 -26.65
C ALA A 346 9.95 20.00 -27.05
N PRO A 347 10.89 19.97 -26.09
CA PRO A 347 12.25 20.40 -26.36
C PRO A 347 12.90 19.51 -27.41
N GLY A 348 13.50 20.14 -28.41
CA GLY A 348 14.26 19.47 -29.46
C GLY A 348 15.66 19.06 -28.99
N ASP A 349 16.41 18.46 -29.90
CA ASP A 349 17.78 18.00 -29.63
C ASP A 349 18.68 19.16 -29.14
N GLY A 350 19.39 18.93 -28.05
CA GLY A 350 20.31 19.86 -27.40
C GLY A 350 19.66 20.87 -26.46
N GLN A 351 18.34 20.82 -26.27
CA GLN A 351 17.62 21.70 -25.34
C GLN A 351 17.41 21.02 -23.98
N ALA A 352 17.23 21.80 -22.91
CA ALA A 352 16.95 21.24 -21.59
C ALA A 352 15.64 20.42 -21.58
N CYS A 353 15.63 19.33 -20.83
CA CYS A 353 14.46 18.51 -20.61
C CYS A 353 13.36 19.28 -19.90
N ALA A 354 12.13 19.08 -20.36
CA ALA A 354 10.95 19.53 -19.66
C ALA A 354 10.61 18.62 -18.47
N VAL A 355 9.73 19.12 -17.59
CA VAL A 355 9.18 18.37 -16.47
C VAL A 355 7.79 17.84 -16.84
N GLY A 356 7.48 16.61 -16.44
CA GLY A 356 6.16 16.00 -16.58
C GLY A 356 6.14 14.81 -17.54
N ALA A 357 4.98 14.59 -18.17
CA ALA A 357 4.74 13.46 -19.07
C ALA A 357 5.46 13.59 -20.41
N ILE A 358 5.50 14.80 -20.99
CA ILE A 358 6.28 15.11 -22.19
C ILE A 358 7.55 15.82 -21.75
N ARG A 359 8.68 15.11 -21.82
CA ARG A 359 9.99 15.67 -21.43
C ARG A 359 10.81 16.18 -22.62
N CYS A 360 10.64 15.56 -23.79
CA CYS A 360 11.33 15.88 -25.03
C CYS A 360 10.39 15.67 -26.24
N ALA A 361 10.76 16.21 -27.41
CA ALA A 361 10.04 15.94 -28.66
C ALA A 361 10.04 14.45 -29.03
N GLU A 362 9.12 14.03 -29.90
CA GLU A 362 9.01 12.64 -30.35
C GLU A 362 10.35 12.10 -30.88
N GLY A 363 10.69 10.86 -30.48
CA GLY A 363 11.98 10.24 -30.81
C GLY A 363 13.17 10.71 -29.96
N LEU A 364 12.97 11.68 -29.05
CA LEU A 364 13.99 12.15 -28.11
C LEU A 364 13.70 11.64 -26.68
N GLY A 365 14.75 11.62 -25.87
CA GLY A 365 14.74 11.21 -24.47
C GLY A 365 15.60 12.14 -23.61
N CYS A 366 15.51 12.03 -22.29
CA CYS A 366 16.30 12.84 -21.37
C CYS A 366 17.66 12.24 -21.04
N HIS A 367 18.72 13.03 -21.12
CA HIS A 367 20.12 12.65 -20.83
C HIS A 367 20.73 13.65 -19.84
N TYR A 368 21.58 13.24 -18.90
CA TYR A 368 22.33 14.22 -18.12
C TYR A 368 23.65 14.61 -18.80
N GLU A 369 23.84 15.92 -18.97
CA GLU A 369 25.08 16.55 -19.42
C GLU A 369 25.56 17.49 -18.31
N GLY A 370 26.45 16.97 -17.45
CA GLY A 370 26.84 17.66 -16.21
C GLY A 370 25.71 17.65 -15.18
N GLU A 371 25.27 18.83 -14.74
CA GLU A 371 24.14 18.97 -13.80
C GLU A 371 22.78 19.16 -14.50
N ALA A 372 22.78 19.30 -15.83
CA ALA A 372 21.57 19.57 -16.61
C ALA A 372 21.03 18.28 -17.25
N SER A 373 19.71 18.15 -17.33
CA SER A 373 19.05 17.15 -18.17
C SER A 373 18.74 17.79 -19.53
N VAL A 374 19.19 17.19 -20.63
CA VAL A 374 19.12 17.69 -22.01
C VAL A 374 18.45 16.64 -22.90
N CYS A 375 17.58 17.07 -23.80
CA CYS A 375 16.94 16.23 -24.79
C CYS A 375 17.92 15.86 -25.89
N ARG A 376 18.09 14.57 -26.13
CA ARG A 376 18.88 14.02 -27.24
C ARG A 376 18.09 12.94 -27.96
N PRO A 377 18.49 12.54 -29.18
CA PRO A 377 17.92 11.36 -29.83
C PRO A 377 17.98 10.17 -28.88
N ARG A 378 16.84 9.48 -28.73
CA ARG A 378 16.79 8.25 -27.94
C ARG A 378 17.83 7.28 -28.48
N LEU A 379 18.51 6.65 -27.55
CA LEU A 379 19.61 5.78 -27.88
C LEU A 379 19.08 4.43 -28.33
N ASP A 380 19.62 3.99 -29.46
CA ASP A 380 19.55 2.60 -29.86
C ASP A 380 20.31 1.72 -28.82
N ALA A 381 20.13 0.41 -28.93
CA ALA A 381 20.84 -0.55 -28.09
C ALA A 381 22.37 -0.31 -28.11
N GLY A 382 22.99 -0.37 -26.93
CA GLY A 382 24.40 -0.10 -26.68
C GLY A 382 24.78 1.37 -26.45
N GLY A 383 23.87 2.32 -26.68
CA GLY A 383 24.11 3.75 -26.43
C GLY A 383 24.20 4.08 -24.93
N GLU A 384 25.00 5.07 -24.55
CA GLU A 384 25.25 5.39 -23.12
C GLU A 384 24.10 6.18 -22.47
N CYS A 385 23.46 5.61 -21.44
CA CYS A 385 22.26 6.15 -20.80
C CYS A 385 22.42 6.34 -19.29
N GLN A 386 21.52 7.13 -18.71
CA GLN A 386 21.42 7.34 -17.25
C GLN A 386 19.98 7.32 -16.73
N LEU A 387 19.00 7.21 -17.63
CA LEU A 387 17.57 7.15 -17.34
C LEU A 387 16.94 6.18 -18.34
N ASP A 388 15.89 5.47 -17.94
CA ASP A 388 15.13 4.62 -18.88
C ASP A 388 14.55 5.41 -20.05
N ASP A 389 14.16 6.66 -19.79
CA ASP A 389 13.62 7.56 -20.80
C ASP A 389 14.66 8.02 -21.86
N SER A 390 15.96 7.78 -21.63
CA SER A 390 17.01 8.01 -22.64
C SER A 390 16.97 6.99 -23.78
N CYS A 391 16.33 5.83 -23.57
CA CYS A 391 16.40 4.69 -24.48
C CYS A 391 15.19 4.64 -25.42
N GLN A 392 15.36 4.01 -26.59
CA GLN A 392 14.24 3.75 -27.52
C GLN A 392 13.16 2.86 -26.87
N SER A 393 11.93 2.92 -27.41
CA SER A 393 10.86 2.02 -26.95
C SER A 393 11.27 0.55 -27.11
N GLY A 394 10.97 -0.27 -26.11
CA GLY A 394 11.43 -1.66 -26.07
C GLY A 394 12.82 -1.86 -25.46
N LEU A 395 13.47 -0.77 -25.03
CA LEU A 395 14.74 -0.77 -24.33
C LEU A 395 14.57 -0.19 -22.91
N PHE A 396 15.53 -0.48 -22.03
CA PHE A 396 15.69 0.14 -20.71
C PHE A 396 17.14 0.62 -20.53
N CYS A 397 17.38 1.41 -19.49
CA CYS A 397 18.74 1.79 -19.14
C CYS A 397 19.34 0.82 -18.12
N ASP A 398 20.35 0.05 -18.54
CA ASP A 398 21.15 -0.74 -17.61
C ASP A 398 22.02 0.20 -16.80
N PHE A 399 21.60 0.52 -15.57
CA PHE A 399 22.31 1.43 -14.68
C PHE A 399 23.68 0.91 -14.23
N SER A 400 23.98 -0.38 -14.42
CA SER A 400 25.30 -0.94 -14.09
C SER A 400 26.33 -0.65 -15.17
N GLN A 401 25.91 -0.67 -16.44
CA GLN A 401 26.76 -0.40 -17.61
C GLN A 401 26.61 1.02 -18.13
N LEU A 402 25.55 1.71 -17.68
CA LEU A 402 25.08 2.97 -18.22
C LEU A 402 24.86 2.85 -19.73
N ARG A 403 24.20 1.77 -20.18
CA ARG A 403 23.88 1.52 -21.60
C ARG A 403 22.43 1.10 -21.82
N CYS A 404 21.85 1.56 -22.93
CA CYS A 404 20.52 1.14 -23.34
C CYS A 404 20.56 -0.29 -23.82
N GLU A 405 19.76 -1.15 -23.22
CA GLU A 405 19.67 -2.56 -23.56
C GLU A 405 18.22 -2.92 -23.89
N PRO A 406 17.97 -3.87 -24.81
CA PRO A 406 16.64 -4.41 -25.01
C PRO A 406 16.08 -4.94 -23.70
N TYR A 407 14.77 -4.78 -23.48
CA TYR A 407 14.12 -5.48 -22.39
C TYR A 407 14.46 -6.96 -22.47
N TYR A 408 14.77 -7.50 -21.31
CA TYR A 408 15.15 -8.87 -21.17
C TYR A 408 13.97 -9.77 -21.53
N ALA A 409 14.25 -10.75 -22.37
CA ALA A 409 13.27 -11.79 -22.68
C ALA A 409 12.88 -12.53 -21.39
N ALA A 410 11.71 -13.17 -21.40
CA ALA A 410 11.32 -14.04 -20.31
C ALA A 410 12.44 -15.06 -20.00
N ASN A 411 12.73 -15.25 -18.71
CA ASN A 411 13.79 -16.05 -18.11
C ASN A 411 15.23 -15.51 -18.25
N ALA A 412 15.45 -14.32 -18.79
CA ALA A 412 16.78 -13.68 -18.71
C ALA A 412 17.05 -13.17 -17.27
N ALA A 413 18.32 -13.15 -16.86
CA ALA A 413 18.71 -12.65 -15.54
C ALA A 413 18.39 -11.16 -15.40
N CYS A 414 17.86 -10.72 -14.27
CA CYS A 414 17.55 -9.32 -13.97
C CYS A 414 17.99 -8.96 -12.54
N SER A 415 17.86 -7.69 -12.14
CA SER A 415 18.29 -7.22 -10.82
C SER A 415 17.49 -6.03 -10.26
N ALA A 416 16.86 -5.22 -11.11
CA ALA A 416 16.28 -3.92 -10.73
C ALA A 416 14.78 -3.77 -11.09
N GLY A 417 14.18 -4.71 -11.81
CA GLY A 417 12.76 -4.70 -12.19
C GLY A 417 12.52 -4.09 -13.57
N ASN A 418 13.11 -2.93 -13.85
CA ASN A 418 12.92 -2.20 -15.11
C ASN A 418 13.45 -2.97 -16.33
N GLU A 419 14.37 -3.93 -16.14
CA GLU A 419 14.92 -4.74 -17.24
C GLU A 419 13.85 -5.61 -17.93
N CYS A 420 12.78 -5.95 -17.21
CA CYS A 420 11.72 -6.83 -17.69
C CYS A 420 10.62 -6.10 -18.47
N GLY A 421 10.72 -4.77 -18.55
CA GLY A 421 9.78 -3.92 -19.26
C GLY A 421 8.38 -3.85 -18.63
N PRO A 422 7.45 -3.12 -19.26
CA PRO A 422 6.16 -2.79 -18.64
C PRO A 422 5.22 -3.98 -18.46
N GLN A 423 5.48 -5.11 -19.12
CA GLN A 423 4.65 -6.32 -19.08
C GLN A 423 5.29 -7.45 -18.25
N GLY A 424 6.50 -7.23 -17.74
CA GLY A 424 7.25 -8.19 -16.95
C GLY A 424 7.41 -7.74 -15.49
N ALA A 425 8.03 -8.62 -14.72
CA ALA A 425 8.48 -8.39 -13.35
C ALA A 425 9.83 -9.09 -13.15
N CYS A 426 10.66 -8.59 -12.24
CA CYS A 426 11.93 -9.22 -11.91
C CYS A 426 11.80 -10.07 -10.64
N VAL A 427 11.73 -11.39 -10.81
CA VAL A 427 11.38 -12.34 -9.74
C VAL A 427 12.49 -13.38 -9.56
N PRO A 428 12.87 -13.78 -8.33
CA PRO A 428 13.86 -14.83 -8.11
C PRO A 428 13.37 -16.22 -8.58
N ASP A 429 14.22 -16.94 -9.30
CA ASP A 429 13.99 -18.33 -9.71
C ASP A 429 14.31 -19.34 -8.60
N ALA A 430 14.16 -20.64 -8.90
CA ALA A 430 14.41 -21.73 -7.94
C ALA A 430 15.86 -21.80 -7.43
N ASP A 431 16.82 -21.19 -8.14
CA ASP A 431 18.22 -21.09 -7.72
C ASP A 431 18.51 -19.75 -7.01
N GLN A 432 17.46 -19.01 -6.60
CA GLN A 432 17.54 -17.65 -6.02
C GLN A 432 18.19 -16.63 -6.96
N ARG A 433 18.09 -16.84 -8.26
CA ARG A 433 18.59 -15.90 -9.27
C ARG A 433 17.42 -15.13 -9.85
N PHE A 434 17.48 -13.82 -9.80
CA PHE A 434 16.45 -12.95 -10.36
C PHE A 434 16.33 -13.12 -11.87
N ARG A 435 15.10 -13.37 -12.34
CA ARG A 435 14.74 -13.57 -13.74
C ARG A 435 13.56 -12.71 -14.13
N CYS A 436 13.56 -12.22 -15.36
CA CYS A 436 12.39 -11.60 -15.93
C CYS A 436 11.31 -12.64 -16.20
N VAL A 437 10.13 -12.42 -15.63
CA VAL A 437 8.94 -13.25 -15.89
C VAL A 437 7.83 -12.35 -16.43
N PRO A 438 6.83 -12.89 -17.16
CA PRO A 438 5.58 -12.16 -17.34
C PRO A 438 5.06 -11.73 -15.97
N ARG A 439 4.40 -10.56 -15.89
CA ARG A 439 3.83 -10.08 -14.63
C ARG A 439 3.10 -11.21 -13.88
N PRO A 440 3.49 -11.58 -12.64
CA PRO A 440 3.02 -12.81 -11.99
C PRO A 440 1.53 -12.76 -11.65
N GLY A 441 0.80 -13.84 -11.94
CA GLY A 441 -0.60 -14.03 -11.59
C GLY A 441 -0.80 -14.77 -10.26
N LEU A 442 -2.02 -15.20 -9.97
CA LEU A 442 -2.35 -15.95 -8.75
C LEU A 442 -1.46 -17.18 -8.64
N GLY A 443 -0.75 -17.30 -7.52
CA GLY A 443 0.10 -18.42 -7.23
C GLY A 443 1.49 -18.38 -7.88
N ASP A 444 1.75 -17.40 -8.75
CA ASP A 444 3.07 -17.23 -9.32
C ASP A 444 4.02 -16.57 -8.31
N PRO A 445 5.32 -16.89 -8.36
CA PRO A 445 6.32 -16.25 -7.52
C PRO A 445 6.41 -14.76 -7.85
N CYS A 446 6.73 -13.93 -6.85
CA CYS A 446 6.82 -12.49 -6.98
C CYS A 446 7.92 -11.89 -6.13
N PHE A 447 8.26 -10.64 -6.45
CA PHE A 447 9.18 -9.82 -5.70
C PHE A 447 8.73 -8.37 -5.88
N LEU A 448 8.55 -7.62 -4.78
CA LEU A 448 7.94 -6.27 -4.79
C LEU A 448 6.43 -6.32 -5.21
N PRO A 449 5.67 -5.19 -5.23
CA PRO A 449 4.23 -5.21 -5.53
C PRO A 449 3.98 -5.28 -7.04
N GLU A 450 4.63 -6.23 -7.73
CA GLU A 450 4.60 -6.40 -9.18
C GLU A 450 3.64 -7.52 -9.62
N CYS A 451 2.69 -7.92 -8.77
CA CYS A 451 1.66 -8.90 -9.13
C CYS A 451 0.64 -8.33 -10.14
N ARG A 452 -0.03 -9.23 -10.88
CA ARG A 452 -1.24 -8.89 -11.62
C ARG A 452 -2.37 -8.51 -10.66
N ASP A 453 -3.23 -7.66 -11.19
CA ASP A 453 -4.43 -7.04 -10.65
C ASP A 453 -5.05 -7.76 -9.43
N GLY A 454 -5.18 -7.04 -8.31
CA GLY A 454 -5.86 -7.49 -7.08
C GLY A 454 -5.08 -8.46 -6.19
N LEU A 455 -3.88 -8.87 -6.60
CA LEU A 455 -3.02 -9.77 -5.82
C LEU A 455 -1.93 -8.98 -5.09
N LEU A 456 -1.52 -9.50 -3.93
CA LEU A 456 -0.39 -8.97 -3.18
C LEU A 456 0.77 -9.95 -3.26
N CYS A 457 1.97 -9.40 -3.37
CA CYS A 457 3.16 -10.20 -3.21
C CYS A 457 3.33 -10.54 -1.72
N ALA A 458 3.01 -11.78 -1.37
CA ALA A 458 3.15 -12.30 -0.01
C ALA A 458 4.64 -12.54 0.28
N SER A 459 5.24 -11.77 1.19
CA SER A 459 6.68 -11.67 1.51
C SER A 459 7.50 -10.78 0.56
N PRO A 460 7.89 -9.56 0.99
CA PRO A 460 8.80 -8.71 0.23
C PRO A 460 10.29 -9.05 0.47
N TYR A 461 10.59 -9.99 1.37
CA TYR A 461 11.96 -10.30 1.79
C TYR A 461 12.48 -11.63 1.21
N GLU A 462 11.59 -12.51 0.76
CA GLU A 462 11.90 -13.75 0.05
C GLU A 462 11.14 -13.80 -1.29
N ALA A 463 11.35 -14.85 -2.10
CA ALA A 463 10.55 -15.13 -3.29
C ALA A 463 9.08 -15.31 -2.89
N GLY A 464 8.33 -14.21 -2.86
CA GLY A 464 6.97 -14.19 -2.42
C GLY A 464 6.06 -14.93 -3.40
N THR A 465 4.78 -15.06 -3.06
CA THR A 465 3.77 -15.58 -3.99
C THR A 465 2.65 -14.58 -4.14
N CYS A 466 2.24 -14.31 -5.38
CA CYS A 466 1.09 -13.46 -5.62
C CYS A 466 -0.17 -14.16 -5.14
N ALA A 467 -0.80 -13.62 -4.09
CA ALA A 467 -1.93 -14.26 -3.46
C ALA A 467 -3.01 -13.23 -3.08
N PRO A 468 -4.26 -13.69 -2.85
CA PRO A 468 -5.28 -12.87 -2.24
C PRO A 468 -4.82 -12.40 -0.87
N LYS A 469 -5.32 -11.24 -0.42
CA LYS A 469 -4.86 -10.58 0.81
C LYS A 469 -4.93 -11.47 2.06
N LEU A 470 -5.96 -12.32 2.20
CA LEU A 470 -6.04 -13.29 3.31
C LEU A 470 -4.88 -14.28 3.27
N CYS A 471 -4.66 -14.88 2.10
CA CYS A 471 -3.59 -15.85 1.88
C CYS A 471 -2.21 -15.19 2.08
N ALA A 472 -2.04 -13.96 1.61
CA ALA A 472 -0.78 -13.22 1.70
C ALA A 472 -0.41 -12.76 3.12
N ARG A 473 -1.37 -12.65 4.04
CA ARG A 473 -1.13 -12.19 5.43
C ARG A 473 -0.81 -13.34 6.39
N TYR A 474 -1.30 -14.54 6.10
CA TYR A 474 -1.17 -15.70 6.99
C TYR A 474 -0.24 -16.79 6.47
N ALA A 475 0.23 -16.66 5.24
CA ALA A 475 1.23 -17.54 4.70
C ALA A 475 2.59 -16.85 4.73
N PHE A 476 3.54 -17.57 5.34
CA PHE A 476 4.98 -17.33 5.38
C PHE A 476 5.44 -16.36 6.45
#